data_AF-A0A3S1QCD3-F1
#
_entry.id   AF-A0A3S1QCD3-F1
#
_cell.length_a   1.000
_cell.length_b   1.000
_cell.length_c   1.000
_cell.angle_alpha   90.00
_cell.angle_beta   90.00
_cell.angle_gamma   90.00
#
_symmetry.space_group_name_H-M   'P 1'
#
loop_
_entity.id
_entity.type
_entity.pdbx_description
1 polymer ?
#
loop_
_entity_poly.entity_id
_entity_poly.type
_entity_poly.pdbx_seq_one_letter_code
_entity_poly.pdbx_strand_id
1 'polypeptide(L)' 'PQRTARMWYSRKYHMSPMPYSVFFHGGYAIHGTGAVRQLGRPASHGCVRLHTANAATFYSMVREVGFGNTRIVVTN' A
#
# COMPACT_ATOMS: atom_id res chain seq x y z
N PRO A 1 -10.65 -1.40 3.48
CA PRO A 1 -10.04 -1.23 2.14
C PRO A 1 -11.13 -1.01 1.09
N GLN A 2 -10.80 -0.39 -0.04
CA GLN A 2 -11.76 -0.07 -1.10
C GLN A 2 -11.47 -0.83 -2.40
N ARG A 3 -10.19 -0.97 -2.75
CA ARG A 3 -9.74 -1.69 -3.94
C ARG A 3 -8.31 -2.18 -3.78
N THR A 4 -7.93 -3.15 -4.60
CA THR A 4 -6.54 -3.63 -4.66
C THR A 4 -6.03 -3.64 -6.10
N ALA A 5 -4.72 -3.48 -6.26
CA ALA A 5 -4.04 -3.59 -7.55
C ALA A 5 -2.68 -4.27 -7.35
N ARG A 6 -2.42 -5.37 -8.08
CA ARG A 6 -1.15 -6.09 -7.98
C ARG A 6 0.03 -5.21 -8.41
N MET A 7 -0.20 -4.32 -9.39
CA MET A 7 0.71 -3.24 -9.75
C MET A 7 -0.12 -1.98 -9.97
N TRP A 8 0.36 -0.87 -9.43
CA TRP A 8 -0.22 0.45 -9.67
C TRP A 8 0.90 1.45 -9.92
N TYR A 9 0.66 2.40 -10.83
CA TYR A 9 1.60 3.48 -11.12
C TYR A 9 0.96 4.80 -10.71
N SER A 10 1.53 5.46 -9.69
CA SER A 10 0.97 6.73 -9.22
C SER A 10 1.33 7.88 -10.14
N ARG A 11 0.35 8.40 -10.87
CA ARG A 11 0.50 9.64 -11.66
C ARG A 11 0.90 10.83 -10.79
N LYS A 12 0.41 10.90 -9.56
CA LYS A 12 0.75 11.96 -8.58
C LYS A 12 2.23 11.93 -8.18
N TYR A 13 2.87 10.75 -8.26
CA TYR A 13 4.28 10.56 -7.88
C TYR A 13 5.11 10.12 -9.08
N HIS A 14 5.01 10.84 -10.20
CA HIS A 14 5.85 10.60 -11.39
C HIS A 14 5.86 9.15 -11.88
N MET A 15 4.69 8.51 -11.93
CA MET A 15 4.54 7.10 -12.31
C MET A 15 5.31 6.13 -11.40
N SER A 16 5.51 6.49 -10.13
CA SER A 16 6.18 5.61 -9.16
C SER A 16 5.45 4.26 -9.06
N PRO A 17 6.18 3.13 -9.14
CA PRO A 17 5.60 1.80 -9.02
C PRO A 17 5.17 1.54 -7.58
N MET A 18 3.95 1.02 -7.44
CA MET A 18 3.31 0.65 -6.19
C MET A 18 2.83 -0.81 -6.29
N PRO A 19 3.75 -1.78 -6.19
CA PRO A 19 3.39 -3.20 -6.21
C PRO A 19 2.52 -3.55 -4.98
N TYR A 20 1.59 -4.48 -5.17
CA TYR A 20 0.70 -5.01 -4.13
C TYR A 20 -0.06 -3.91 -3.38
N SER A 21 -0.66 -2.99 -4.13
CA SER A 21 -1.37 -1.84 -3.58
C SER A 21 -2.73 -2.23 -3.00
N VAL A 22 -2.98 -1.84 -1.76
CA VAL A 22 -4.28 -1.92 -1.08
C VAL A 22 -4.73 -0.50 -0.75
N PHE A 23 -5.72 0.01 -1.49
CA PHE A 23 -6.24 1.36 -1.30
C PHE A 23 -7.27 1.39 -0.17
N PHE A 24 -7.18 2.41 0.67
CA PHE A 24 -8.00 2.49 1.88
C PHE A 24 -8.65 3.85 2.13
N HIS A 25 -8.17 4.94 1.52
CA HIS A 25 -8.78 6.25 1.68
C HIS A 25 -8.42 7.22 0.55
N GLY A 26 -9.38 7.66 -0.27
CA GLY A 26 -9.18 8.80 -1.20
C GLY A 26 -7.98 8.68 -2.17
N GLY A 27 -7.51 7.47 -2.47
CA GLY A 27 -6.30 7.23 -3.26
C GLY A 27 -5.03 6.89 -2.47
N TYR A 28 -5.04 6.99 -1.14
CA TYR A 28 -4.00 6.44 -0.28
C TYR A 28 -4.03 4.91 -0.26
N ALA A 29 -2.84 4.32 -0.27
CA ALA A 29 -2.65 2.89 -0.31
C ALA A 29 -1.53 2.44 0.63
N ILE A 30 -1.65 1.19 1.09
CA ILE A 30 -0.53 0.41 1.61
C ILE A 30 0.07 -0.32 0.39
N HIS A 31 1.38 -0.18 0.16
CA HIS A 31 2.04 -0.78 -1.00
C HIS A 31 3.52 -1.09 -0.76
N GLY A 32 4.08 -1.95 -1.62
CA GLY A 32 5.52 -2.26 -1.61
C GLY A 32 6.35 -1.12 -2.19
N THR A 33 7.63 -1.06 -1.82
CA THR A 33 8.60 -0.11 -2.39
C THR A 33 9.96 -0.77 -2.61
N GLY A 34 10.66 -0.36 -3.68
CA GLY A 34 12.07 -0.68 -3.87
C GLY A 34 13.02 0.18 -3.03
N ALA A 35 12.54 1.31 -2.50
CA ALA A 35 13.32 2.22 -1.66
C ALA A 35 13.40 1.72 -0.20
N VAL A 36 13.81 0.46 -0.02
CA VAL A 36 13.81 -0.24 1.28
C VAL A 36 14.64 0.50 2.34
N ARG A 37 15.75 1.11 1.94
CA ARG A 37 16.63 1.92 2.82
C ARG A 37 15.94 3.17 3.39
N GLN A 38 14.78 3.55 2.89
CA GLN A 38 14.00 4.70 3.34
C GLN A 38 12.76 4.32 4.15
N LEU A 39 12.58 3.03 4.47
CA LEU A 39 11.51 2.58 5.37
C LEU A 39 11.77 3.06 6.80
N GLY A 40 10.72 3.21 7.60
CA GLY A 40 10.80 3.74 8.97
C GLY A 40 10.95 5.27 9.06
N ARG A 41 11.03 5.96 7.91
CA ARG A 41 11.02 7.42 7.82
C ARG A 41 9.78 7.90 7.06
N PRO A 42 9.15 9.03 7.47
CA PRO A 42 8.16 9.70 6.65
C PRO A 42 8.81 10.08 5.32
N ALA A 43 8.44 9.40 4.24
CA ALA A 43 8.94 9.71 2.90
C ALA A 43 7.86 9.49 1.83
N SER A 44 6.59 9.54 2.24
CA SER A 44 5.44 9.42 1.37
C SER A 44 4.47 10.55 1.67
N HIS A 45 3.85 11.11 0.64
CA HIS A 45 2.82 12.15 0.77
C HIS A 45 1.45 11.53 1.12
N GLY A 46 1.44 10.52 2.00
CA GLY A 46 0.23 9.89 2.58
C GLY A 46 0.07 8.37 2.39
N CYS A 47 0.69 7.75 1.38
CA CYS A 47 0.69 6.28 1.27
C CYS A 47 1.57 5.62 2.35
N VAL A 48 1.26 4.39 2.75
CA VAL A 48 2.09 3.63 3.69
C VAL A 48 2.95 2.65 2.89
N ARG A 49 4.27 2.79 3.01
CA ARG A 49 5.25 1.96 2.30
C ARG A 49 5.67 0.77 3.16
N LEU A 50 5.68 -0.40 2.55
CA LEU A 50 6.20 -1.64 3.14
C LEU A 50 7.34 -2.20 2.31
N HIS A 51 8.12 -3.10 2.91
CA HIS A 51 8.94 -4.03 2.13
C HIS A 51 8.03 -4.80 1.16
N THR A 52 8.45 -5.00 -0.09
CA THR A 52 7.59 -5.58 -1.13
C THR A 52 7.05 -6.97 -0.75
N ALA A 53 7.85 -7.79 -0.06
CA ALA A 53 7.39 -9.08 0.45
C ALA A 53 6.22 -8.93 1.45
N ASN A 54 6.32 -7.99 2.39
CA ASN A 54 5.27 -7.74 3.38
C ASN A 54 4.02 -7.16 2.72
N ALA A 55 4.19 -6.30 1.71
CA ALA A 55 3.07 -5.79 0.93
C ALA A 55 2.34 -6.92 0.19
N ALA A 56 3.08 -7.89 -0.38
CA ALA A 56 2.50 -9.06 -1.03
C ALA A 56 1.69 -9.91 -0.03
N THR A 57 2.24 -10.20 1.14
CA THR A 57 1.54 -10.94 2.21
C THR A 57 0.26 -10.22 2.62
N PHE A 58 0.34 -8.92 2.90
CA PHE A 58 -0.84 -8.13 3.28
C PHE A 58 -1.89 -8.10 2.17
N TYR A 59 -1.47 -7.87 0.92
CA TYR A 59 -2.35 -7.90 -0.24
C TYR A 59 -3.10 -9.23 -0.37
N SER A 60 -2.41 -10.36 -0.19
CA SER A 60 -3.02 -11.69 -0.22
C SER A 60 -4.03 -11.86 0.91
N MET A 61 -3.68 -11.53 2.15
CA MET A 61 -4.59 -11.61 3.30
C MET A 61 -5.87 -10.78 3.09
N VAL A 62 -5.74 -9.55 2.56
CA VAL A 62 -6.90 -8.69 2.29
C VAL A 62 -7.80 -9.26 1.19
N ARG A 63 -7.23 -9.95 0.20
CA ARG A 63 -8.02 -10.62 -0.85
C ARG A 63 -8.68 -11.89 -0.37
N GLU A 64 -8.04 -12.63 0.52
CA GLU A 64 -8.55 -13.86 1.11
C GLU A 64 -9.69 -13.58 2.10
N VAL A 65 -9.46 -12.66 3.03
CA VAL A 65 -10.43 -12.31 4.09
C VAL A 65 -11.53 -11.38 3.58
N GLY A 66 -11.25 -10.60 2.53
CA GLY A 66 -12.18 -9.68 1.90
C GLY A 66 -12.13 -8.26 2.47
N PHE A 67 -12.56 -7.28 1.65
CA PHE A 67 -12.42 -5.85 1.98
C PHE A 67 -13.31 -5.40 3.14
N GLY A 68 -14.53 -5.93 3.24
CA GLY A 68 -15.46 -5.62 4.33
C GLY A 68 -15.01 -6.16 5.69
N ASN A 69 -14.22 -7.23 5.68
CA ASN A 69 -13.66 -7.87 6.87
C ASN A 69 -12.26 -7.34 7.23
N THR A 70 -11.75 -6.36 6.47
CA THR A 70 -10.45 -5.75 6.74
C THR A 70 -10.63 -4.32 7.26
N ARG A 71 -10.12 -4.03 8.45
CA ARG A 71 -10.07 -2.67 8.99
C ARG A 71 -8.63 -2.15 8.98
N ILE A 72 -8.41 -0.99 8.39
CA ILE A 72 -7.13 -0.27 8.45
C ILE A 72 -7.31 0.94 9.36
N VAL A 73 -6.47 1.03 10.39
CA VAL A 73 -6.45 2.15 11.33
C VAL A 73 -5.05 2.77 11.26
N VAL A 74 -4.97 4.08 11.05
CA VAL A 74 -3.72 4.84 11.08
C VAL A 74 -3.80 5.77 12.29
N THR A 75 -2.84 5.67 13.19
CA THR A 75 -2.75 6.46 14.43
C THR A 75 -1.37 7.10 14.53
N ASN A 76 -1.25 8.11 15.37
CA ASN A 76 0.03 8.73 15.73
C ASN A 76 0.60 8.12 17.01
#